data_AF-A0A5S9M578-F1
#
_entry.id   AF-A0A5S9M578-F1
#
_cell.length_a   1.000
_cell.length_b   1.000
_cell.length_c   1.000
_cell.angle_alpha   90.00
_cell.angle_beta   90.00
_cell.angle_gamma   90.00
#
_symmetry.space_group_name_H-M   'P 1'
#
loop_
_entity.id
_entity.type
_entity.pdbx_description
1 polymer ?
#
loop_
_entity_poly.entity_id
_entity_poly.type
_entity_poly.pdbx_seq_one_letter_code
_entity_poly.pdbx_strand_id
1 'polypeptide(L)'
;MTGAANENVHPSIQPDDTAVILFTSGTTGKPKGAMLTHFNLYSNARDVAEYLSIDKKDKVIAALPMFHVFCLTVCMNAPLIHGATIYVLPHFSPSELFCA
;
A
#
# COMPACT_ATOMS: atom_id res chain seq x y z
N MET A 1 43.82 9.50 13.71
CA MET A 1 42.79 8.62 13.13
C MET A 1 41.56 8.68 14.03
N THR A 2 40.66 9.63 13.79
CA THR A 2 39.38 9.73 14.49
C THR A 2 38.30 9.42 13.46
N GLY A 3 37.64 8.27 13.61
CA GLY A 3 36.58 7.83 12.72
C GLY A 3 35.42 8.82 12.76
N ALA A 4 35.14 9.45 11.63
CA ALA A 4 33.93 10.26 11.47
C ALA A 4 32.73 9.34 11.64
N ALA A 5 31.84 9.70 12.58
CA ALA A 5 30.56 9.05 12.73
C ALA A 5 29.83 9.05 11.39
N ASN A 6 29.29 7.90 11.01
CA ASN A 6 28.48 7.76 9.80
C ASN A 6 27.20 8.59 10.01
N GLU A 7 27.21 9.86 9.60
CA GLU A 7 26.01 10.68 9.55
C GLU A 7 25.06 10.02 8.55
N ASN A 8 23.93 9.50 9.04
CA ASN A 8 22.90 8.91 8.21
C ASN A 8 22.26 10.03 7.38
N VAL A 9 22.86 10.34 6.22
CA VAL A 9 22.30 11.28 5.25
C VAL A 9 21.07 10.61 4.62
N HIS A 10 19.90 10.91 5.16
CA HIS A 10 18.65 10.55 4.52
C HIS A 10 18.41 11.46 3.32
N PRO A 11 17.96 10.94 2.17
CA PRO A 11 17.58 11.78 1.06
C PRO A 11 16.44 12.72 1.47
N SER A 12 16.47 13.94 0.97
CA SER A 12 15.30 14.84 1.07
C SER A 12 14.17 14.24 0.24
N ILE A 13 13.05 13.92 0.87
CA ILE A 13 11.86 13.35 0.22
C ILE A 13 10.79 14.44 0.14
N GLN A 14 10.26 14.68 -1.05
CA GLN A 14 9.16 15.61 -1.31
C GLN A 14 7.87 14.85 -1.62
N PRO A 15 6.68 15.42 -1.32
CA PRO A 15 5.39 14.77 -1.60
C PRO A 15 5.19 14.40 -3.08
N ASP A 16 5.80 15.16 -3.99
CA ASP A 16 5.70 14.97 -5.44
C ASP A 16 6.77 14.03 -6.00
N ASP A 17 7.67 13.50 -5.17
CA ASP A 17 8.61 12.46 -5.58
C ASP A 17 7.85 11.16 -5.87
N THR A 18 8.28 10.45 -6.92
CA THR A 18 7.72 9.15 -7.27
C THR A 18 7.98 8.14 -6.16
N ALA A 19 6.92 7.58 -5.60
CA ALA A 19 6.99 6.59 -4.53
C ALA A 19 6.89 5.15 -5.07
N VAL A 20 6.00 4.91 -6.04
CA VAL A 20 5.77 3.57 -6.62
C VAL A 20 5.50 3.63 -8.11
N ILE A 21 5.85 2.55 -8.82
CA ILE A 21 5.44 2.32 -10.20
C ILE A 21 4.52 1.10 -10.22
N LEU A 22 3.23 1.31 -10.53
CA LEU A 22 2.27 0.22 -10.65
C LEU A 22 2.05 -0.14 -12.11
N PHE A 23 2.07 -1.44 -12.42
CA PHE A 23 1.83 -1.91 -13.78
C PHE A 23 0.35 -2.18 -14.02
N THR A 24 -0.20 -1.53 -15.04
CA THR A 24 -1.55 -1.82 -15.52
C THR A 24 -1.51 -2.97 -16.51
N SER A 25 -2.47 -3.89 -16.44
CA SER A 25 -2.55 -5.07 -17.31
C SER A 25 -2.64 -4.73 -18.80
N GLY A 26 -3.16 -3.54 -19.15
CA GLY A 26 -3.16 -2.99 -20.51
C GLY A 26 -3.92 -3.89 -21.50
N THR A 27 -5.19 -3.59 -21.77
CA THR A 27 -6.01 -4.37 -22.72
C THR A 27 -5.54 -4.30 -24.19
N THR A 28 -4.53 -3.49 -24.50
CA THR A 28 -4.08 -3.18 -25.87
C THR A 28 -2.60 -3.48 -26.13
N GLY A 29 -1.92 -4.28 -25.31
CA GLY A 29 -0.51 -4.66 -25.56
C GLY A 29 0.35 -4.77 -24.30
N LYS A 30 1.56 -4.19 -24.32
CA LYS A 30 2.53 -4.29 -23.21
C LYS A 30 2.03 -3.54 -21.96
N PRO A 31 2.26 -4.07 -20.74
CA PRO A 31 1.97 -3.36 -19.50
C PRO A 31 2.62 -1.98 -19.45
N LYS A 32 1.88 -1.00 -18.95
CA LYS A 32 2.36 0.39 -18.76
C LYS A 32 2.58 0.64 -17.27
N GLY A 33 3.70 1.29 -16.93
CA GLY A 33 3.99 1.72 -15.57
C GLY A 33 3.34 3.07 -15.27
N ALA A 34 2.47 3.10 -14.27
CA ALA A 34 1.92 4.32 -13.69
C ALA A 34 2.82 4.77 -12.54
N MET A 35 3.51 5.89 -12.72
CA MET A 35 4.31 6.53 -11.67
C MET A 35 3.37 7.26 -10.72
N LEU A 36 3.39 6.89 -9.44
CA LEU A 36 2.57 7.51 -8.41
C LEU A 36 3.47 8.17 -7.37
N THR A 37 3.16 9.42 -7.04
CA THR A 37 3.88 10.17 -6.03
C THR A 37 3.48 9.76 -4.61
N HIS A 38 4.25 10.16 -3.61
CA HIS A 38 3.84 10.02 -2.20
C HIS A 38 2.47 10.65 -1.95
N PHE A 39 2.23 11.85 -2.50
CA PHE A 39 0.96 12.55 -2.36
C PHE A 39 -0.21 11.82 -3.05
N ASN A 40 0.01 11.20 -4.21
CA ASN A 40 -1.02 10.38 -4.85
C ASN A 40 -1.47 9.22 -3.96
N LEU A 41 -0.51 8.50 -3.36
CA LEU A 41 -0.81 7.38 -2.47
C LEU A 41 -1.55 7.83 -1.19
N TYR A 42 -1.08 8.92 -0.58
CA TYR A 42 -1.71 9.47 0.62
C TYR A 42 -3.13 9.96 0.34
N SER A 43 -3.33 10.76 -0.71
CA SER A 43 -4.65 11.30 -1.05
C SER A 43 -5.66 10.18 -1.30
N ASN A 44 -5.28 9.17 -2.07
CA ASN A 44 -6.15 8.02 -2.36
C ASN A 44 -6.47 7.20 -1.10
N ALA A 45 -5.47 6.95 -0.24
CA ALA A 45 -5.67 6.23 1.01
C ALA A 45 -6.61 6.98 1.96
N ARG A 46 -6.45 8.31 2.10
CA ARG A 46 -7.34 9.18 2.88
C ARG A 46 -8.78 9.10 2.37
N ASP A 47 -8.97 9.33 1.07
CA ASP A 47 -10.31 9.36 0.48
C ASP A 47 -11.02 8.00 0.64
N VAL A 48 -10.30 6.88 0.46
CA VAL A 48 -10.84 5.53 0.68
C VAL A 48 -11.18 5.29 2.14
N ALA A 49 -10.31 5.68 3.07
CA ALA A 49 -10.55 5.46 4.49
C ALA A 49 -11.73 6.27 5.01
N GLU A 50 -11.87 7.52 4.57
CA GLU A 50 -13.02 8.37 4.88
C GLU A 50 -14.31 7.78 4.28
N TYR A 51 -14.28 7.37 3.01
CA TYR A 51 -15.43 6.78 2.33
C TYR A 51 -15.92 5.49 3.00
N LEU A 52 -14.98 4.63 3.44
CA LEU A 52 -15.29 3.38 4.15
C LEU A 52 -15.46 3.57 5.66
N SER A 53 -15.28 4.79 6.17
CA SER A 53 -15.33 5.13 7.60
C SER A 53 -14.40 4.25 8.46
N ILE A 54 -13.19 3.96 7.95
CA ILE A 54 -12.21 3.13 8.64
C ILE A 54 -11.70 3.87 9.89
N ASP A 55 -11.70 3.17 11.04
CA ASP A 55 -11.11 3.65 12.27
C ASP A 55 -10.19 2.59 12.93
N LYS A 56 -9.52 2.99 14.02
CA LYS A 56 -8.56 2.14 14.75
C LYS A 56 -9.10 0.82 15.31
N LYS A 57 -10.42 0.65 15.38
CA LYS A 57 -11.08 -0.58 15.85
C LYS A 57 -11.22 -1.61 14.73
N ASP A 58 -11.06 -1.19 13.48
CA ASP A 58 -11.20 -2.07 12.33
C ASP A 58 -10.03 -3.05 12.21
N LYS A 59 -10.38 -4.21 11.66
CA LYS A 59 -9.50 -5.33 11.39
C LYS A 59 -9.67 -5.72 9.93
N VAL A 60 -8.67 -5.44 9.12
CA VAL A 60 -8.71 -5.66 7.67
C VAL A 60 -7.87 -6.87 7.31
N ILE A 61 -8.43 -7.77 6.50
CA ILE A 61 -7.69 -8.91 5.97
C ILE A 61 -7.12 -8.53 4.60
N ALA A 62 -5.80 -8.54 4.47
CA ALA A 62 -5.10 -8.40 3.20
C ALA A 62 -4.92 -9.79 2.57
N ALA A 63 -5.94 -10.26 1.84
CA ALA A 63 -5.94 -11.55 1.13
C ALA A 63 -5.55 -11.44 -0.35
N LEU A 64 -5.49 -10.21 -0.89
CA LEU A 64 -5.13 -9.93 -2.27
C LEU A 64 -3.63 -9.61 -2.39
N PRO A 65 -3.01 -9.77 -3.57
CA PRO A 65 -1.61 -9.41 -3.75
C PRO A 65 -1.34 -7.93 -3.43
N MET A 66 -0.47 -7.65 -2.46
CA MET A 66 -0.22 -6.29 -1.95
C MET A 66 0.40 -5.34 -2.97
N PHE A 67 1.05 -5.86 -4.02
CA PHE A 67 1.55 -5.06 -5.14
C PHE A 67 0.46 -4.60 -6.11
N HIS A 68 -0.77 -5.12 -5.98
CA HIS A 68 -1.91 -4.67 -6.78
C HIS A 68 -2.55 -3.44 -6.14
N VAL A 69 -2.89 -2.43 -6.95
CA VAL A 69 -3.38 -1.11 -6.49
C VAL A 69 -4.54 -1.19 -5.49
N PHE A 70 -5.44 -2.16 -5.68
CA PHE A 70 -6.57 -2.37 -4.78
C PHE A 70 -6.12 -2.78 -3.37
N CYS A 71 -5.28 -3.82 -3.25
CA CYS A 71 -4.80 -4.28 -1.94
C CYS A 71 -3.90 -3.22 -1.30
N LEU A 72 -3.00 -2.62 -2.10
CA LEU A 72 -2.12 -1.55 -1.67
C LEU A 72 -2.90 -0.39 -1.03
N THR A 73 -3.99 0.04 -1.67
CA THR A 73 -4.77 1.18 -1.17
C THR A 73 -5.76 0.76 -0.09
N VAL A 74 -6.69 -0.13 -0.44
CA VAL A 74 -7.90 -0.41 0.37
C VAL A 74 -7.57 -1.30 1.56
N CYS A 75 -6.73 -2.32 1.36
CA CYS A 75 -6.43 -3.29 2.41
C CYS A 75 -5.20 -2.92 3.25
N MET A 76 -4.37 -1.98 2.78
CA MET A 76 -3.12 -1.61 3.44
C MET A 76 -3.03 -0.12 3.79
N ASN A 77 -2.92 0.78 2.81
CA ASN A 77 -2.66 2.19 3.11
C ASN A 77 -3.81 2.86 3.88
N ALA A 78 -5.06 2.67 3.44
CA ALA A 78 -6.25 3.24 4.08
C ALA A 78 -6.39 2.83 5.57
N PRO A 79 -6.30 1.53 5.93
CA PRO A 79 -6.28 1.14 7.35
C PRO A 79 -5.06 1.65 8.12
N LEU A 80 -3.86 1.66 7.51
CA LEU A 80 -2.65 2.13 8.20
C LEU A 80 -2.74 3.60 8.61
N ILE A 81 -3.24 4.48 7.74
CA ILE A 81 -3.29 5.93 8.03
C ILE A 81 -4.28 6.27 9.17
N HIS A 82 -5.26 5.41 9.45
CA HIS A 82 -6.24 5.57 10.55
C HIS A 82 -5.93 4.71 11.78
N GLY A 83 -4.82 3.97 11.77
CA GLY A 83 -4.37 3.15 12.90
C GLY A 83 -5.16 1.84 13.08
N ALA A 84 -5.79 1.33 12.02
CA ALA A 84 -6.46 0.03 12.03
C ALA A 84 -5.44 -1.13 12.00
N THR A 85 -5.92 -2.34 12.31
CA THR A 85 -5.08 -3.55 12.29
C THR A 85 -5.21 -4.30 10.96
N ILE A 86 -4.08 -4.72 10.38
CA ILE A 86 -4.07 -5.54 9.15
C ILE A 86 -3.60 -6.96 9.47
N TYR A 87 -4.39 -7.94 9.04
CA TYR A 87 -4.02 -9.35 9.00
C TYR A 87 -3.59 -9.71 7.58
N VAL A 88 -2.31 -10.00 7.40
CA VAL A 88 -1.77 -10.41 6.09
C VAL A 88 -1.97 -11.92 5.94
N LEU A 89 -2.73 -12.31 4.92
CA LEU A 89 -2.92 -13.72 4.58
C LEU A 89 -1.86 -14.15 3.54
N PRO A 90 -1.02 -15.16 3.81
CA PRO A 90 0.04 -15.55 2.90
C PRO A 90 -0.45 -16.01 1.52
N HIS A 91 -1.60 -16.69 1.49
CA HIS A 91 -2.29 -17.09 0.26
C HIS A 91 -3.79 -17.25 0.51
N PHE A 92 -4.59 -16.97 -0.50
CA PHE A 92 -6.02 -17.29 -0.47
C PHE A 92 -6.26 -18.71 -0.97
N SER A 93 -6.98 -19.53 -0.20
CA SER A 93 -7.33 -20.91 -0.53
C SER A 93 -8.83 -21.14 -0.35
N PRO A 94 -9.62 -21.30 -1.44
CA PRO A 94 -11.05 -21.59 -1.34
C PRO A 94 -11.36 -22.87 -0.56
N SER A 95 -10.53 -23.91 -0.71
CA SER A 95 -10.71 -25.18 0.00
C SER A 95 -10.56 -25.03 1.52
N GLU A 96 -9.71 -24.12 2.00
CA GLU A 96 -9.58 -23.84 3.44
C GLU A 96 -10.80 -23.09 3.99
N LEU A 97 -11.54 -22.36 3.15
CA LEU A 97 -12.72 -21.59 3.54
C LEU A 97 -14.00 -22.43 3.59
N PHE A 98 -14.19 -23.34 2.64
CA PHE A 98 -15.44 -24.09 2.48
C PHE A 98 -15.43 -25.49 3.10
N CYS A 99 -14.29 -25.94 3.64
CA CYS A 99 -14.16 -27.25 4.29
C CYS A 99 -14.14 -27.19 5.83
N ALA A 100 -14.49 -26.03 6.41
CA ALA A 100 -14.66 -25.85 7.86
C ALA A 100 -16.11 -26.08 8.31
#